data_AF-A0A954TPN2-F1
#
_entry.id   AF-A0A954TPN2-F1
#
_cell.length_a   1.000
_cell.length_b   1.000
_cell.length_c   1.000
_cell.angle_alpha   90.00
_cell.angle_beta   90.00
_cell.angle_gamma   90.00
#
_symmetry.space_group_name_H-M   'P 1'
#
loop_
_entity.id
_entity.type
_entity.pdbx_description
1 polymer ?
#
loop_
_entity_poly.entity_id
_entity_poly.type
_entity_poly.pdbx_seq_one_letter_code
_entity_poly.pdbx_strand_id
1 'polypeptide(L)'
;MKTRFFVSLAAIAVICIGGQSLNAQYPGQQFAPGYGYQVPGGMMPMGQPAMMPGMMPGAPVAPAAFAQPSPFGAPAAFIPASPAMAPPSQVMPAGYQPDCGGKGCKGGCNSCSKGGKGGACHTWEFYGEFLYLRARDAEVAYAVPFNGAIVPPANNPRVQVAPVGVLDMDFQPSFRVGVNKIIDDCTRISAEYTMYESGTTDQVLRGANPAYVVHSLVSHPGTATAAQDFVQADGQYDISMDIVDVDFRRLFYNDCDLRIGWVLGVRAAQQEQQMQVAFAGTGTENVSTDIDFMGVGVKFGIDGEANIGGQWLAYANFSGSFMPGQFNADFDQTQSYDPVVVDTAWEAGRLVTIWDLELGVSRVSRCGNYRVNAGYMFSAWTNTIQTDEWIKGVQTNNFVGMDSTMTFDGLVARFEARY
;
A
#
# COMPACT_ATOMS: atom_id res chain seq x y z
N MET A 1 21.29 -6.71 -3.22
CA MET A 1 21.39 -7.76 -4.29
C MET A 1 20.03 -8.05 -4.95
N LYS A 2 18.89 -7.75 -4.30
CA LYS A 2 17.52 -7.96 -4.79
C LYS A 2 17.08 -7.01 -5.94
N THR A 3 17.53 -5.75 -5.94
CA THR A 3 17.24 -4.74 -7.00
C THR A 3 17.68 -5.17 -8.40
N ARG A 4 18.71 -6.02 -8.52
CA ARG A 4 19.17 -6.55 -9.82
C ARG A 4 18.20 -7.57 -10.43
N PHE A 5 17.38 -8.24 -9.61
CA PHE A 5 16.43 -9.23 -10.09
C PHE A 5 15.23 -8.55 -10.77
N PHE A 6 14.76 -7.42 -10.23
CA PHE A 6 13.67 -6.63 -10.82
C PHE A 6 14.06 -5.90 -12.11
N VAL A 7 15.26 -5.30 -12.15
CA VAL A 7 15.80 -4.74 -13.41
C VAL A 7 15.92 -5.82 -14.49
N SER A 8 16.24 -7.05 -14.11
CA SER A 8 16.30 -8.19 -15.04
C SER A 8 14.91 -8.64 -15.50
N LEU A 9 13.90 -8.65 -14.63
CA LEU A 9 12.51 -8.98 -14.96
C LEU A 9 11.86 -7.93 -15.89
N ALA A 10 12.10 -6.64 -15.62
CA ALA A 10 11.68 -5.56 -16.50
C ALA A 10 12.37 -5.64 -17.87
N ALA A 11 13.68 -5.99 -17.92
CA ALA A 11 14.39 -6.23 -19.17
C ALA A 11 13.84 -7.45 -19.94
N ILE A 12 13.43 -8.52 -19.24
CA ILE A 12 12.84 -9.72 -19.86
C ILE A 12 11.44 -9.42 -20.43
N ALA A 13 10.61 -8.64 -19.74
CA ALA A 13 9.30 -8.23 -20.25
C ALA A 13 9.42 -7.40 -21.55
N VAL A 14 10.44 -6.54 -21.66
CA VAL A 14 10.75 -5.78 -22.87
C VAL A 14 11.27 -6.67 -24.02
N ILE A 15 12.02 -7.74 -23.71
CA ILE A 15 12.58 -8.65 -24.72
C ILE A 15 11.55 -9.67 -25.22
N CYS A 16 10.63 -10.15 -24.37
CA CYS A 16 9.63 -11.16 -24.75
C CYS A 16 8.53 -10.64 -25.69
N ILE A 17 8.34 -9.32 -25.81
CA ILE A 17 7.42 -8.72 -26.80
C ILE A 17 8.06 -8.70 -28.22
N GLY A 18 9.38 -8.92 -28.33
CA GLY A 18 10.14 -8.85 -29.58
C GLY A 18 10.27 -10.15 -30.38
N GLY A 19 9.82 -11.31 -29.88
CA GLY A 19 9.86 -12.52 -30.67
C GLY A 19 9.56 -13.80 -29.91
N GLN A 20 8.48 -14.48 -30.30
CA GLN A 20 8.52 -15.82 -30.89
C GLN A 20 7.09 -16.40 -30.97
N SER A 21 6.77 -16.90 -32.16
CA SER A 21 5.62 -17.77 -32.42
C SER A 21 5.73 -19.05 -31.58
N LEU A 22 4.81 -19.25 -30.65
CA LEU A 22 4.70 -20.48 -29.87
C LEU A 22 4.11 -21.60 -30.74
N ASN A 23 4.98 -22.49 -31.23
CA ASN A 23 4.60 -23.85 -31.65
C ASN A 23 4.73 -24.75 -30.42
N ALA A 24 3.60 -25.20 -29.87
CA ALA A 24 3.58 -26.16 -28.78
C ALA A 24 3.78 -27.58 -29.33
N GLN A 25 4.98 -28.15 -29.13
CA GLN A 25 5.21 -29.59 -29.21
C GLN A 25 5.38 -30.14 -27.80
N TYR A 26 4.42 -30.97 -27.38
CA TYR A 26 4.51 -31.82 -26.19
C TYR A 26 5.45 -33.01 -26.45
N PRO A 27 6.37 -33.32 -25.53
CA PRO A 27 6.82 -34.69 -25.34
C PRO A 27 6.29 -35.24 -24.00
N GLY A 28 5.71 -36.44 -24.08
CA GLY A 28 5.22 -37.18 -22.93
C GLY A 28 6.33 -37.63 -21.99
N GLN A 29 6.01 -37.65 -20.69
CA GLN A 29 6.86 -38.24 -19.68
C GLN A 29 6.34 -39.62 -19.25
N GLN A 30 7.31 -40.53 -19.16
CA GLN A 30 7.20 -41.93 -18.82
C GLN A 30 7.06 -42.12 -17.30
N PHE A 31 6.35 -43.18 -16.93
CA PHE A 31 6.18 -43.69 -15.58
C PHE A 31 7.45 -44.35 -15.03
N ALA A 32 7.74 -44.15 -13.73
CA ALA A 32 8.42 -45.13 -12.88
C ALA A 32 8.16 -44.85 -11.36
N PRO A 33 8.36 -45.84 -10.47
CA PRO A 33 7.50 -46.04 -9.30
C PRO A 33 8.19 -45.92 -7.93
N GLY A 34 7.35 -45.86 -6.88
CA GLY A 34 7.68 -46.37 -5.53
C GLY A 34 7.86 -45.29 -4.46
N TYR A 35 7.06 -45.35 -3.39
CA TYR A 35 7.48 -45.84 -2.06
C TYR A 35 6.29 -45.71 -1.10
N GLY A 36 5.89 -46.84 -0.53
CA GLY A 36 4.84 -46.90 0.50
C GLY A 36 5.42 -46.61 1.88
N TYR A 37 4.64 -45.91 2.69
CA TYR A 37 4.81 -45.86 4.14
C TYR A 37 3.47 -46.18 4.81
N GLN A 38 3.48 -47.22 5.65
CA GLN A 38 2.37 -47.62 6.51
C GLN A 38 2.35 -46.75 7.76
N VAL A 39 1.16 -46.26 8.13
CA VAL A 39 0.92 -45.55 9.39
C VAL A 39 0.19 -46.50 10.34
N PRO A 40 0.72 -46.81 11.54
CA PRO A 40 -0.02 -47.58 12.54
C PRO A 40 -1.03 -46.67 13.26
N GLY A 41 -2.31 -47.04 13.19
CA GLY A 41 -3.37 -46.42 13.99
C GLY A 41 -3.29 -46.87 15.44
N GLY A 42 -3.07 -45.91 16.34
CA GLY A 42 -3.19 -46.07 17.79
C GLY A 42 -4.40 -45.31 18.31
N MET A 43 -5.44 -46.04 18.71
CA MET A 43 -6.60 -45.53 19.43
C MET A 43 -6.20 -45.13 20.87
N MET A 44 -6.64 -43.97 21.36
CA MET A 44 -6.59 -43.63 22.79
C MET A 44 -8.01 -43.40 23.35
N PRO A 45 -8.32 -43.91 24.56
CA PRO A 45 -9.66 -43.86 25.14
C PRO A 45 -9.93 -42.58 25.93
N MET A 46 -11.18 -42.12 25.88
CA MET A 46 -11.73 -41.08 26.76
C MET A 46 -11.85 -41.59 28.20
N GLY A 47 -11.16 -40.92 29.13
CA GLY A 47 -11.37 -41.07 30.58
C GLY A 47 -11.87 -39.75 31.17
N GLN A 48 -13.11 -39.78 31.68
CA GLN A 48 -13.67 -38.75 32.57
C GLN A 48 -12.95 -38.74 33.92
N PRO A 49 -12.83 -37.59 34.61
CA PRO A 49 -12.68 -37.58 36.05
C PRO A 49 -14.02 -37.29 36.75
N ALA A 50 -14.23 -38.09 37.79
CA ALA A 50 -15.36 -38.08 38.69
C ALA A 50 -15.31 -36.92 39.70
N MET A 51 -16.49 -36.71 40.28
CA MET A 51 -16.85 -35.77 41.35
C MET A 51 -16.12 -36.07 42.67
N MET A 52 -15.92 -35.05 43.51
CA MET A 52 -15.98 -35.23 44.97
C MET A 52 -16.61 -34.02 45.69
N PRO A 53 -17.32 -34.26 46.82
CA PRO A 53 -18.07 -33.27 47.59
C PRO A 53 -17.33 -32.82 48.87
N GLY A 54 -17.64 -31.62 49.36
CA GLY A 54 -17.15 -31.14 50.66
C GLY A 54 -17.83 -29.85 51.13
N MET A 55 -18.83 -30.00 51.99
CA MET A 55 -19.46 -28.93 52.78
C MET A 55 -18.51 -28.40 53.86
N MET A 56 -18.61 -27.11 54.22
CA MET A 56 -18.87 -26.64 55.59
C MET A 56 -19.16 -25.12 55.64
N PRO A 57 -19.84 -24.61 56.69
CA PRO A 57 -20.65 -23.38 56.63
C PRO A 57 -20.16 -22.23 57.52
N GLY A 58 -20.60 -21.01 57.19
CA GLY A 58 -20.97 -19.98 58.18
C GLY A 58 -20.14 -18.69 58.19
N ALA A 59 -20.72 -17.61 57.66
CA ALA A 59 -20.65 -16.25 58.24
C ALA A 59 -21.69 -15.34 57.56
N PRO A 60 -22.54 -14.62 58.30
CA PRO A 60 -23.50 -13.66 57.74
C PRO A 60 -22.87 -12.26 57.71
N VAL A 61 -22.86 -11.60 56.55
CA VAL A 61 -22.58 -10.16 56.44
C VAL A 61 -23.62 -9.52 55.52
N ALA A 62 -24.09 -8.36 55.99
CA ALA A 62 -25.30 -7.64 55.65
C ALA A 62 -25.45 -7.18 54.19
N PRO A 63 -26.69 -6.85 53.74
CA PRO A 63 -26.92 -6.33 52.40
C PRO A 63 -26.53 -4.84 52.33
N ALA A 64 -25.53 -4.51 51.53
CA ALA A 64 -25.32 -3.15 51.04
C ALA A 64 -26.22 -2.94 49.82
N ALA A 65 -27.08 -1.92 49.90
CA ALA A 65 -27.95 -1.48 48.83
C ALA A 65 -27.13 -1.00 47.63
N PHE A 66 -27.18 -1.74 46.53
CA PHE A 66 -26.73 -1.24 45.23
C PHE A 66 -27.79 -0.27 44.70
N ALA A 67 -27.50 1.02 44.79
CA ALA A 67 -28.17 2.05 44.03
C ALA A 67 -27.99 1.75 42.53
N GLN A 68 -29.11 1.70 41.82
CA GLN A 68 -29.14 1.60 40.37
C GLN A 68 -28.60 2.88 39.73
N PRO A 69 -27.69 2.80 38.75
CA PRO A 69 -27.53 3.86 37.78
C PRO A 69 -28.65 3.77 36.74
N SER A 70 -29.42 4.84 36.65
CA SER A 70 -30.41 5.13 35.61
C SER A 70 -29.84 5.02 34.19
N PRO A 71 -30.65 4.64 33.19
CA PRO A 71 -30.21 4.46 31.81
C PRO A 71 -30.05 5.83 31.13
N PHE A 72 -28.82 6.19 30.77
CA PHE A 72 -28.57 7.28 29.83
C PHE A 72 -28.57 6.74 28.40
N GLY A 73 -29.26 7.50 27.53
CA GLY A 73 -29.73 7.08 26.22
C GLY A 73 -28.65 6.68 25.22
N ALA A 74 -28.93 5.60 24.51
CA ALA A 74 -28.69 5.52 23.07
C ALA A 74 -29.94 6.13 22.38
N PRO A 75 -29.83 6.76 21.19
CA PRO A 75 -29.18 6.15 20.04
C PRO A 75 -28.15 7.05 19.35
N ALA A 76 -27.04 6.44 18.94
CA ALA A 76 -26.24 6.92 17.83
C ALA A 76 -27.17 7.03 16.61
N ALA A 77 -27.24 8.23 16.05
CA ALA A 77 -27.89 8.48 14.78
C ALA A 77 -27.24 7.57 13.73
N PHE A 78 -28.08 6.76 13.09
CA PHE A 78 -27.81 6.15 11.80
C PHE A 78 -27.24 7.23 10.88
N ILE A 79 -26.05 6.98 10.32
CA ILE A 79 -25.58 7.70 9.13
C ILE A 79 -26.66 7.47 8.06
N PRO A 80 -27.35 8.51 7.56
CA PRO A 80 -28.25 8.32 6.43
C PRO A 80 -27.42 7.81 5.25
N ALA A 81 -27.87 6.72 4.64
CA ALA A 81 -27.42 6.31 3.33
C ALA A 81 -27.32 7.56 2.44
N SER A 82 -26.14 7.75 1.85
CA SER A 82 -25.89 8.78 0.85
C SER A 82 -27.08 8.90 -0.10
N PRO A 83 -27.60 10.12 -0.37
CA PRO A 83 -28.73 10.29 -1.26
C PRO A 83 -28.40 9.62 -2.60
N ALA A 84 -29.35 8.83 -3.09
CA ALA A 84 -29.28 8.25 -4.43
C ALA A 84 -28.90 9.36 -5.41
N MET A 85 -27.79 9.16 -6.12
CA MET A 85 -27.36 10.06 -7.20
C MET A 85 -28.57 10.29 -8.10
N ALA A 86 -28.97 11.56 -8.21
CA ALA A 86 -29.95 11.97 -9.18
C ALA A 86 -29.52 11.49 -10.57
N PRO A 87 -30.45 11.04 -11.43
CA PRO A 87 -30.12 10.67 -12.80
C PRO A 87 -29.42 11.88 -13.46
N PRO A 88 -28.30 11.68 -14.17
CA PRO A 88 -27.56 12.79 -14.75
C PRO A 88 -28.49 13.62 -15.62
N SER A 89 -28.56 14.90 -15.29
CA SER A 89 -29.25 15.92 -16.06
C SER A 89 -28.72 15.90 -17.49
N GLN A 90 -29.63 15.82 -18.45
CA GLN A 90 -29.36 15.94 -19.88
C GLN A 90 -28.71 17.30 -20.15
N VAL A 91 -27.38 17.31 -20.32
CA VAL A 91 -26.67 18.44 -20.89
C VAL A 91 -26.81 18.33 -22.40
N MET A 92 -27.64 19.22 -22.97
CA MET A 92 -27.72 19.44 -24.41
C MET A 92 -26.54 20.31 -24.90
N PRO A 93 -26.17 20.20 -26.19
CA PRO A 93 -24.82 20.46 -26.66
C PRO A 93 -24.59 21.94 -27.02
N ALA A 94 -23.41 22.47 -26.68
CA ALA A 94 -22.92 23.71 -27.24
C ALA A 94 -21.87 23.38 -28.31
N GLY A 95 -22.24 23.64 -29.57
CA GLY A 95 -21.50 23.24 -30.75
C GLY A 95 -20.19 23.99 -30.97
N TYR A 96 -19.16 23.24 -31.33
CA TYR A 96 -18.24 23.55 -32.42
C TYR A 96 -17.64 22.23 -32.89
N GLN A 97 -18.11 21.77 -34.05
CA GLN A 97 -17.80 20.48 -34.62
C GLN A 97 -16.74 20.69 -35.72
N PRO A 98 -15.45 20.38 -35.52
CA PRO A 98 -14.62 20.00 -36.65
C PRO A 98 -15.08 18.60 -37.04
N ASP A 99 -15.61 18.52 -38.26
CA ASP A 99 -16.11 17.35 -38.94
C ASP A 99 -15.17 16.13 -38.76
N CYS A 100 -15.39 15.32 -37.72
CA CYS A 100 -14.92 13.94 -37.64
C CYS A 100 -15.79 13.16 -38.61
N GLY A 101 -15.47 13.24 -39.90
CA GLY A 101 -16.31 12.77 -41.00
C GLY A 101 -17.02 11.45 -40.74
N GLY A 102 -18.27 11.55 -40.27
CA GLY A 102 -19.34 10.56 -40.35
C GLY A 102 -19.06 9.09 -40.02
N LYS A 103 -17.98 8.74 -39.33
CA LYS A 103 -17.66 7.35 -38.92
C LYS A 103 -17.33 7.26 -37.45
N GLY A 104 -18.26 7.71 -36.60
CA GLY A 104 -18.28 7.27 -35.21
C GLY A 104 -18.39 5.74 -35.16
N CYS A 105 -17.89 5.11 -34.08
CA CYS A 105 -17.90 3.68 -33.84
C CYS A 105 -19.32 3.08 -33.63
N LYS A 106 -20.33 3.54 -34.38
CA LYS A 106 -21.69 2.98 -34.40
C LYS A 106 -21.76 1.61 -35.09
N GLY A 107 -20.69 1.17 -35.74
CA GLY A 107 -20.51 -0.21 -36.17
C GLY A 107 -19.50 -0.90 -35.26
N GLY A 108 -19.96 -1.51 -34.17
CA GLY A 108 -19.10 -2.06 -33.11
C GLY A 108 -17.94 -2.88 -33.66
N CYS A 109 -16.72 -2.63 -33.18
CA CYS A 109 -15.40 -3.25 -33.48
C CYS A 109 -15.01 -3.55 -34.95
N ASN A 110 -15.94 -3.54 -35.91
CA ASN A 110 -15.75 -3.85 -37.32
C ASN A 110 -15.60 -2.60 -38.19
N SER A 111 -15.87 -1.41 -37.64
CA SER A 111 -15.59 -0.13 -38.30
C SER A 111 -14.12 0.31 -38.19
N CYS A 112 -13.35 -0.32 -37.30
CA CYS A 112 -11.90 -0.12 -37.16
C CYS A 112 -11.07 -0.85 -38.23
N SER A 113 -11.68 -1.73 -39.04
CA SER A 113 -10.90 -2.64 -39.92
C SER A 113 -11.06 -2.38 -41.42
N LYS A 114 -11.83 -1.36 -41.85
CA LYS A 114 -12.06 -1.13 -43.28
C LYS A 114 -11.95 0.34 -43.69
N GLY A 115 -10.73 0.73 -44.04
CA GLY A 115 -10.48 1.66 -45.14
C GLY A 115 -10.86 3.11 -44.90
N GLY A 116 -10.36 3.71 -43.82
CA GLY A 116 -10.33 5.16 -43.64
C GLY A 116 -9.06 5.52 -42.89
N LYS A 117 -8.30 6.48 -43.40
CA LYS A 117 -7.03 6.99 -42.85
C LYS A 117 -7.23 7.69 -41.50
N GLY A 118 -7.65 6.95 -40.48
CA GLY A 118 -7.92 7.45 -39.12
C GLY A 118 -7.61 6.44 -38.02
N GLY A 119 -7.02 5.29 -38.37
CA GLY A 119 -6.41 4.37 -37.40
C GLY A 119 -5.16 4.98 -36.79
N ALA A 120 -4.82 4.57 -35.57
CA ALA A 120 -3.66 5.10 -34.85
C ALA A 120 -2.39 4.90 -35.71
N CYS A 121 -1.88 5.99 -36.29
CA CYS A 121 -0.72 5.92 -37.19
C CYS A 121 0.60 5.64 -36.46
N HIS A 122 0.57 5.60 -35.12
CA HIS A 122 1.69 5.26 -34.27
C HIS A 122 1.56 3.81 -33.83
N THR A 123 2.66 3.08 -33.95
CA THR A 123 2.74 1.67 -33.56
C THR A 123 3.32 1.55 -32.15
N TRP A 124 4.15 2.50 -31.74
CA TRP A 124 4.83 2.51 -30.44
C TRP A 124 4.65 3.85 -29.73
N GLU A 125 4.45 3.78 -28.42
CA GLU A 125 4.46 4.95 -27.55
C GLU A 125 5.49 4.73 -26.44
N PHE A 126 6.30 5.75 -26.17
CA PHE A 126 7.24 5.75 -25.05
C PHE A 126 6.90 6.91 -24.15
N TYR A 127 6.91 6.70 -22.84
CA TYR A 127 6.66 7.76 -21.89
C TYR A 127 7.52 7.66 -20.65
N GLY A 128 7.75 8.82 -20.06
CA GLY A 128 8.31 8.99 -18.73
C GLY A 128 7.41 9.90 -17.92
N GLU A 129 7.20 9.53 -16.66
CA GLU A 129 6.42 10.29 -15.68
C GLU A 129 7.33 10.68 -14.52
N PHE A 130 7.23 11.95 -14.14
CA PHE A 130 7.72 12.44 -12.88
C PHE A 130 6.57 12.43 -11.88
N LEU A 131 6.79 11.80 -10.74
CA LEU A 131 5.84 11.65 -9.66
C LEU A 131 6.38 12.46 -8.47
N TYR A 132 5.51 13.21 -7.80
CA TYR A 132 5.84 13.89 -6.55
C TYR A 132 4.81 13.47 -5.53
N LEU A 133 5.12 12.39 -4.81
CA LEU A 133 4.18 11.62 -4.01
C LEU A 133 4.53 11.74 -2.53
N ARG A 134 3.52 11.64 -1.68
CA ARG A 134 3.66 11.53 -0.24
C ARG A 134 3.00 10.24 0.22
N ALA A 135 3.68 9.48 1.08
CA ALA A 135 3.06 8.39 1.81
C ALA A 135 2.26 8.95 3.00
N ARG A 136 1.02 8.50 3.18
CA ARG A 136 0.12 8.87 4.27
C ARG A 136 -0.35 7.64 5.01
N ASP A 137 -0.78 7.86 6.24
CA ASP A 137 -1.17 6.81 7.17
C ASP A 137 0.00 5.82 7.33
N ALA A 138 1.23 6.35 7.36
CA ALA A 138 2.47 5.58 7.52
C ALA A 138 3.32 6.17 8.66
N GLU A 139 2.78 7.15 9.38
CA GLU A 139 3.50 7.90 10.40
C GLU A 139 3.76 7.02 11.63
N VAL A 140 4.99 7.05 12.14
CA VAL A 140 5.37 6.29 13.35
C VAL A 140 5.70 7.23 14.49
N ALA A 141 4.88 7.20 15.53
CA ALA A 141 5.16 7.89 16.79
C ALA A 141 6.24 7.12 17.57
N TYR A 142 7.42 7.71 17.75
CA TYR A 142 8.59 6.98 18.25
C TYR A 142 9.05 7.39 19.65
N ALA A 143 8.85 8.65 20.03
CA ALA A 143 9.35 9.18 21.30
C ALA A 143 8.43 10.25 21.89
N VAL A 144 8.42 10.39 23.21
CA VAL A 144 7.68 11.46 23.90
C VAL A 144 8.43 11.96 25.14
N PRO A 145 8.53 13.29 25.33
CA PRO A 145 9.12 13.84 26.55
C PRO A 145 8.14 13.90 27.74
N PHE A 146 8.61 13.46 28.91
CA PHE A 146 7.86 13.46 30.19
C PHE A 146 8.54 14.32 31.26
N ASN A 147 7.75 14.79 32.24
CA ASN A 147 8.29 15.33 33.50
C ASN A 147 8.59 14.24 34.54
N GLY A 148 9.84 14.15 34.97
CA GLY A 148 10.23 13.42 36.17
C GLY A 148 10.73 11.99 35.96
N ALA A 149 11.28 11.44 37.05
CA ALA A 149 11.89 10.11 37.13
C ALA A 149 10.86 8.97 37.27
N ILE A 150 11.34 7.73 37.12
CA ILE A 150 10.51 6.55 36.85
C ILE A 150 9.41 6.26 37.86
N VAL A 151 9.67 6.51 39.14
CA VAL A 151 8.67 6.36 40.21
C VAL A 151 8.13 7.75 40.50
N PRO A 152 6.94 8.12 39.98
CA PRO A 152 6.30 9.34 40.40
C PRO A 152 6.16 9.29 41.93
N PRO A 153 6.56 10.34 42.67
CA PRO A 153 6.07 10.51 44.04
C PRO A 153 4.56 10.32 44.00
N ALA A 154 3.95 9.71 45.03
CA ALA A 154 2.51 9.39 45.05
C ALA A 154 1.57 10.58 44.70
N ASN A 155 2.10 11.80 44.68
CA ASN A 155 1.40 13.05 44.43
C ASN A 155 1.77 13.73 43.08
N ASN A 156 2.59 13.14 42.21
CA ASN A 156 2.97 13.75 40.93
C ASN A 156 3.03 12.73 39.78
N PRO A 157 1.89 12.43 39.13
CA PRO A 157 1.86 11.51 37.98
C PRO A 157 2.74 12.04 36.85
N ARG A 158 3.30 11.14 36.05
CA ARG A 158 4.05 11.54 34.84
C ARG A 158 3.10 12.21 33.86
N VAL A 159 3.49 13.38 33.38
CA VAL A 159 2.76 14.18 32.42
C VAL A 159 3.66 14.41 31.21
N GLN A 160 3.09 14.26 30.03
CA GLN A 160 3.74 14.65 28.79
C GLN A 160 3.98 16.17 28.78
N VAL A 161 5.22 16.60 28.54
CA VAL A 161 5.61 18.02 28.60
C VAL A 161 5.90 18.65 27.24
N ALA A 162 6.00 17.84 26.19
CA ALA A 162 6.28 18.31 24.84
C ALA A 162 5.55 17.43 23.81
N PRO A 163 5.48 17.85 22.52
CA PRO A 163 4.92 17.04 21.45
C PRO A 163 5.57 15.67 21.34
N VAL A 164 4.81 14.71 20.80
CA VAL A 164 5.33 13.38 20.44
C VAL A 164 6.20 13.53 19.20
N GLY A 165 7.37 12.91 19.19
CA GLY A 165 8.20 12.74 18.00
C GLY A 165 7.55 11.75 17.05
N VAL A 166 7.37 12.16 15.81
CA VAL A 166 6.66 11.39 14.78
C VAL A 166 7.47 11.41 13.51
N LEU A 167 7.77 10.21 13.00
CA LEU A 167 8.39 10.03 11.69
C LEU A 167 7.29 10.11 10.63
N ASP A 168 7.07 11.32 10.11
CA ASP A 168 6.10 11.62 9.05
C ASP A 168 6.82 11.83 7.72
N MET A 169 6.26 11.26 6.65
CA MET A 169 6.83 11.32 5.31
C MET A 169 6.36 12.59 4.61
N ASP A 170 7.29 13.36 4.08
CA ASP A 170 7.00 14.49 3.20
C ASP A 170 6.84 14.04 1.74
N PHE A 171 6.51 14.98 0.86
CA PHE A 171 6.49 14.71 -0.57
C PHE A 171 7.90 14.43 -1.10
N GLN A 172 8.05 13.32 -1.81
CA GLN A 172 9.30 12.87 -2.40
C GLN A 172 9.16 12.65 -3.91
N PRO A 173 10.23 12.92 -4.68
CA PRO A 173 10.24 12.66 -6.10
C PRO A 173 10.35 11.17 -6.39
N SER A 174 9.67 10.73 -7.44
CA SER A 174 9.63 9.37 -7.93
C SER A 174 9.49 9.40 -9.45
N PHE A 175 9.77 8.29 -10.11
CA PHE A 175 9.61 8.20 -11.55
C PHE A 175 8.93 6.91 -11.97
N ARG A 176 8.32 7.01 -13.15
CA ARG A 176 7.71 5.88 -13.83
C ARG A 176 8.03 5.97 -15.31
N VAL A 177 8.31 4.83 -15.92
CA VAL A 177 8.60 4.74 -17.34
C VAL A 177 7.78 3.62 -17.94
N GLY A 178 7.36 3.80 -19.18
CA GLY A 178 6.62 2.75 -19.86
C GLY A 178 6.67 2.83 -21.38
N VAL A 179 6.25 1.73 -21.97
CA VAL A 179 6.15 1.53 -23.40
C VAL A 179 4.78 0.93 -23.73
N ASN A 180 4.13 1.48 -24.75
CA ASN A 180 2.91 0.92 -25.30
C ASN A 180 3.16 0.43 -26.72
N LYS A 181 2.59 -0.73 -27.03
CA LYS A 181 2.47 -1.29 -28.36
C LYS A 181 1.02 -1.28 -28.78
N ILE A 182 0.70 -0.55 -29.83
CA ILE A 182 -0.64 -0.57 -30.42
C ILE A 182 -0.71 -1.75 -31.38
N ILE A 183 -1.66 -2.65 -31.15
CA ILE A 183 -1.88 -3.85 -31.97
C ILE A 183 -2.93 -3.56 -33.03
N ASP A 184 -4.00 -2.93 -32.62
CA ASP A 184 -5.09 -2.48 -33.47
C ASP A 184 -5.62 -1.13 -32.96
N ASP A 185 -6.55 -0.52 -33.69
CA ASP A 185 -7.09 0.80 -33.35
C ASP A 185 -7.76 0.90 -31.98
N CYS A 186 -8.13 -0.23 -31.37
CA CYS A 186 -8.80 -0.28 -30.08
C CYS A 186 -7.97 -0.93 -28.98
N THR A 187 -6.86 -1.58 -29.31
CA THR A 187 -6.13 -2.50 -28.43
C THR A 187 -4.67 -2.12 -28.35
N ARG A 188 -4.19 -1.96 -27.11
CA ARG A 188 -2.78 -1.71 -26.81
C ARG A 188 -2.29 -2.65 -25.71
N ILE A 189 -1.04 -3.08 -25.85
CA ILE A 189 -0.28 -3.70 -24.76
C ILE A 189 0.62 -2.61 -24.16
N SER A 190 0.71 -2.57 -22.85
CA SER A 190 1.53 -1.62 -22.08
C SER A 190 2.43 -2.38 -21.13
N ALA A 191 3.67 -1.94 -21.00
CA ALA A 191 4.59 -2.37 -19.96
C ALA A 191 5.13 -1.13 -19.24
N GLU A 192 5.08 -1.14 -17.91
CA GLU A 192 5.41 0.00 -17.06
C GLU A 192 6.24 -0.44 -15.85
N TYR A 193 7.17 0.42 -15.45
CA TYR A 193 7.93 0.29 -14.21
C TYR A 193 7.80 1.60 -13.42
N THR A 194 7.42 1.48 -12.15
CA THR A 194 7.33 2.59 -11.19
C THR A 194 8.29 2.33 -10.05
N MET A 195 9.05 3.36 -9.68
CA MET A 195 9.98 3.33 -8.55
C MET A 195 9.72 4.53 -7.65
N TYR A 196 9.56 4.29 -6.36
CA TYR A 196 9.36 5.32 -5.33
C TYR A 196 10.27 5.03 -4.14
N GLU A 197 10.95 6.06 -3.67
CA GLU A 197 11.78 6.03 -2.47
C GLU A 197 11.46 7.27 -1.65
N SER A 198 11.26 7.10 -0.36
CA SER A 198 10.98 8.18 0.58
C SER A 198 11.67 7.93 1.90
N GLY A 199 12.27 8.97 2.47
CA GLY A 199 12.92 8.91 3.76
C GLY A 199 12.62 10.16 4.59
N THR A 200 12.55 9.97 5.90
CA THR A 200 12.38 11.05 6.88
C THR A 200 13.26 10.80 8.10
N THR A 201 13.67 11.87 8.76
CA THR A 201 14.44 11.83 9.99
C THR A 201 13.88 12.83 10.98
N ASP A 202 13.77 12.46 12.24
CA ASP A 202 13.34 13.36 13.32
C ASP A 202 14.27 13.22 14.53
N GLN A 203 14.30 14.27 15.35
CA GLN A 203 15.06 14.30 16.58
C GLN A 203 14.24 14.91 17.72
N VAL A 204 14.10 14.15 18.80
CA VAL A 204 13.50 14.60 20.05
C VAL A 204 14.58 14.73 21.10
N LEU A 205 14.69 15.94 21.67
CA LEU A 205 15.60 16.26 22.76
C LEU A 205 14.78 16.53 24.03
N ARG A 206 15.31 16.17 25.21
CA ARG A 206 14.68 16.49 26.51
C ARG A 206 14.49 18.01 26.77
N GLY A 207 15.10 18.87 25.95
CA GLY A 207 15.09 20.33 26.12
C GLY A 207 16.05 20.81 27.23
N ALA A 208 15.93 22.09 27.60
CA ALA A 208 16.84 22.75 28.55
C ALA A 208 16.61 22.34 30.02
N ASN A 209 15.47 21.74 30.35
CA ASN A 209 15.14 21.34 31.71
C ASN A 209 15.72 19.93 31.99
N PRO A 210 16.70 19.79 32.90
CA PRO A 210 17.30 18.49 33.20
C PRO A 210 16.35 17.53 33.92
N ALA A 211 15.19 18.00 34.38
CA ALA A 211 14.13 17.16 34.97
C ALA A 211 13.25 16.46 33.93
N TYR A 212 13.41 16.78 32.64
CA TYR A 212 12.69 16.12 31.55
C TYR A 212 13.49 14.93 31.03
N VAL A 213 12.75 13.90 30.65
CA VAL A 213 13.27 12.66 30.08
C VAL A 213 12.50 12.32 28.81
N VAL A 214 13.18 11.68 27.86
CA VAL A 214 12.59 11.16 26.63
C VAL A 214 12.27 9.68 26.85
N HIS A 215 11.02 9.31 26.60
CA HIS A 215 10.55 7.94 26.69
C HIS A 215 10.32 7.38 25.30
N SER A 216 10.74 6.13 25.08
CA SER A 216 10.50 5.40 23.84
C SER A 216 9.05 4.93 23.77
N LEU A 217 8.43 5.09 22.60
CA LEU A 217 7.10 4.53 22.30
C LEU A 217 7.19 3.23 21.51
N VAL A 218 8.38 2.85 21.04
CA VAL A 218 8.62 1.73 20.12
C VAL A 218 9.34 0.56 20.77
N SER A 219 9.96 0.77 21.94
CA SER A 219 10.61 -0.29 22.70
C SER A 219 9.58 -1.28 23.27
N HIS A 220 9.98 -2.54 23.44
CA HIS A 220 9.10 -3.55 24.02
C HIS A 220 8.87 -3.27 25.53
N PRO A 221 7.62 -3.18 26.03
CA PRO A 221 7.33 -2.76 27.40
C PRO A 221 7.89 -3.73 28.46
N GLY A 222 8.03 -5.02 28.11
CA GLY A 222 8.61 -6.04 28.97
C GLY A 222 10.13 -5.91 29.21
N THR A 223 10.81 -5.05 28.44
CA THR A 223 12.25 -4.81 28.60
C THR A 223 12.52 -3.57 29.45
N ALA A 224 11.46 -2.97 30.00
CA ALA A 224 11.56 -1.74 30.76
C ALA A 224 12.32 -1.91 32.07
N THR A 225 13.44 -1.21 32.17
CA THR A 225 14.26 -1.17 33.38
C THR A 225 14.10 0.17 34.11
N ALA A 226 14.50 0.19 35.38
CA ALA A 226 14.47 1.39 36.21
C ALA A 226 15.42 2.53 35.73
N ALA A 227 16.10 2.38 34.60
CA ALA A 227 17.02 3.36 34.02
C ALA A 227 16.77 3.64 32.52
N GLN A 228 15.64 3.21 31.95
CA GLN A 228 15.39 3.25 30.50
C GLN A 228 14.86 4.59 29.96
N ASP A 229 15.12 5.67 30.71
CA ASP A 229 14.79 7.02 30.28
C ASP A 229 15.97 7.64 29.56
N PHE A 230 15.69 8.33 28.46
CA PHE A 230 16.69 8.86 27.56
C PHE A 230 16.76 10.39 27.62
N VAL A 231 17.85 10.92 27.09
CA VAL A 231 18.09 12.36 26.96
C VAL A 231 17.73 12.85 25.55
N GLN A 232 17.87 11.96 24.57
CA GLN A 232 17.72 12.21 23.16
C GLN A 232 17.19 10.95 22.47
N ALA A 233 16.40 11.15 21.42
CA ALA A 233 15.94 10.11 20.53
C ALA A 233 16.04 10.60 19.08
N ASP A 234 16.78 9.87 18.25
CA ASP A 234 16.95 10.12 16.82
C ASP A 234 16.23 9.01 16.05
N GLY A 235 15.28 9.38 15.20
CA GLY A 235 14.52 8.44 14.38
C GLY A 235 14.81 8.64 12.90
N GLN A 236 14.85 7.54 12.17
CA GLN A 236 14.90 7.48 10.72
C GLN A 236 13.84 6.48 10.25
N TYR A 237 13.14 6.84 9.18
CA TYR A 237 12.17 5.95 8.55
C TYR A 237 12.26 6.09 7.04
N ASP A 238 12.39 4.95 6.35
CA ASP A 238 12.52 4.85 4.91
C ASP A 238 11.46 3.90 4.35
N ILE A 239 10.86 4.27 3.22
CA ILE A 239 9.89 3.47 2.47
C ILE A 239 10.35 3.41 1.02
N SER A 240 10.50 2.20 0.48
CA SER A 240 10.80 1.95 -0.93
C SER A 240 9.70 1.12 -1.58
N MET A 241 9.43 1.37 -2.85
CA MET A 241 8.42 0.66 -3.62
C MET A 241 8.84 0.52 -5.08
N ASP A 242 8.75 -0.70 -5.57
CA ASP A 242 9.00 -1.07 -6.96
C ASP A 242 7.78 -1.79 -7.52
N ILE A 243 7.23 -1.29 -8.63
CA ILE A 243 6.07 -1.89 -9.31
C ILE A 243 6.40 -2.13 -10.77
N VAL A 244 6.11 -3.33 -11.25
CA VAL A 244 6.13 -3.68 -12.68
C VAL A 244 4.73 -4.08 -13.10
N ASP A 245 4.21 -3.40 -14.11
CA ASP A 245 2.89 -3.63 -14.69
C ASP A 245 3.01 -4.08 -16.14
N VAL A 246 2.25 -5.11 -16.50
CA VAL A 246 2.02 -5.52 -17.90
C VAL A 246 0.52 -5.58 -18.14
N ASP A 247 0.05 -4.68 -18.98
CA ASP A 247 -1.37 -4.42 -19.18
C ASP A 247 -1.80 -4.68 -20.63
N PHE A 248 -2.95 -5.33 -20.79
CA PHE A 248 -3.75 -5.34 -22.00
C PHE A 248 -4.88 -4.32 -21.84
N ARG A 249 -4.96 -3.34 -22.73
CA ARG A 249 -5.96 -2.27 -22.68
C ARG A 249 -6.78 -2.27 -23.94
N ARG A 250 -8.09 -2.11 -23.80
CA ARG A 250 -9.00 -2.08 -24.93
C ARG A 250 -10.09 -1.03 -24.78
N LEU A 251 -10.26 -0.21 -25.81
CA LEU A 251 -11.37 0.73 -25.94
C LEU A 251 -12.66 -0.03 -26.22
N PHE A 252 -13.69 0.24 -25.43
CA PHE A 252 -15.04 -0.29 -25.67
C PHE A 252 -16.03 0.82 -26.06
N TYR A 253 -15.72 2.07 -25.71
CA TYR A 253 -16.46 3.24 -26.16
C TYR A 253 -15.49 4.27 -26.75
N ASN A 254 -15.82 4.75 -27.94
CA ASN A 254 -15.02 5.73 -28.66
C ASN A 254 -15.93 6.66 -29.46
N ASP A 255 -15.93 7.92 -29.07
CA ASP A 255 -16.58 9.02 -29.76
C ASP A 255 -15.56 10.15 -29.99
N CYS A 256 -16.01 11.22 -30.65
CA CYS A 256 -15.19 12.40 -30.96
C CYS A 256 -14.71 13.11 -29.69
N ASP A 257 -15.55 13.10 -28.66
CA ASP A 257 -15.32 13.85 -27.42
C ASP A 257 -15.02 12.97 -26.21
N LEU A 258 -15.24 11.66 -26.29
CA LEU A 258 -15.10 10.76 -25.16
C LEU A 258 -14.58 9.39 -25.59
N ARG A 259 -13.54 8.91 -24.90
CA ARG A 259 -12.93 7.59 -25.08
C ARG A 259 -12.90 6.90 -23.75
N ILE A 260 -13.37 5.65 -23.72
CA ILE A 260 -13.37 4.83 -22.52
C ILE A 260 -12.88 3.43 -22.88
N GLY A 261 -11.89 2.98 -22.11
CA GLY A 261 -11.31 1.66 -22.20
C GLY A 261 -11.38 0.91 -20.88
N TRP A 262 -11.13 -0.38 -20.97
CA TRP A 262 -10.83 -1.22 -19.82
C TRP A 262 -9.39 -1.70 -19.90
N VAL A 263 -8.83 -1.99 -18.73
CA VAL A 263 -7.48 -2.49 -18.52
C VAL A 263 -7.58 -3.84 -17.83
N LEU A 264 -6.80 -4.82 -18.29
CA LEU A 264 -6.58 -6.08 -17.62
C LEU A 264 -5.09 -6.40 -17.72
N GLY A 265 -4.45 -6.72 -16.61
CA GLY A 265 -3.01 -6.89 -16.58
C GLY A 265 -2.55 -7.78 -15.43
N VAL A 266 -1.23 -7.92 -15.36
CA VAL A 266 -0.50 -8.53 -14.26
C VAL A 266 0.37 -7.46 -13.64
N ARG A 267 0.38 -7.41 -12.31
CA ARG A 267 1.19 -6.49 -11.50
C ARG A 267 2.11 -7.29 -10.60
N ALA A 268 3.39 -6.96 -10.60
CA ALA A 268 4.34 -7.41 -9.58
C ALA A 268 4.75 -6.18 -8.77
N ALA A 269 4.70 -6.30 -7.45
CA ALA A 269 5.02 -5.21 -6.55
C ALA A 269 5.92 -5.69 -5.41
N GLN A 270 6.92 -4.87 -5.10
CA GLN A 270 7.76 -5.00 -3.93
C GLN A 270 7.66 -3.70 -3.13
N GLN A 271 7.62 -3.82 -1.81
CA GLN A 271 7.60 -2.70 -0.88
C GLN A 271 8.50 -3.03 0.31
N GLU A 272 9.36 -2.11 0.70
CA GLU A 272 10.21 -2.24 1.88
C GLU A 272 9.95 -1.05 2.81
N GLN A 273 9.82 -1.29 4.11
CA GLN A 273 9.71 -0.27 5.15
C GLN A 273 10.81 -0.52 6.18
N GLN A 274 11.69 0.45 6.38
CA GLN A 274 12.79 0.34 7.33
C GLN A 274 12.74 1.51 8.30
N MET A 275 12.57 1.19 9.59
CA MET A 275 12.64 2.18 10.66
C MET A 275 13.83 1.87 11.55
N GLN A 276 14.56 2.91 11.92
CA GLN A 276 15.61 2.83 12.92
C GLN A 276 15.48 3.99 13.88
N VAL A 277 15.50 3.69 15.17
CA VAL A 277 15.43 4.68 16.23
C VAL A 277 16.55 4.42 17.23
N ALA A 278 17.38 5.43 17.45
CA ALA A 278 18.44 5.42 18.45
C ALA A 278 18.06 6.32 19.62
N PHE A 279 18.13 5.76 20.82
CA PHE A 279 17.87 6.45 22.06
C PHE A 279 19.16 6.57 22.87
N ALA A 280 19.52 7.79 23.27
CA ALA A 280 20.76 8.07 23.98
C ALA A 280 20.49 8.65 25.38
N GLY A 281 21.16 8.09 26.39
CA GLY A 281 21.08 8.51 27.79
C GLY A 281 22.29 8.02 28.60
N THR A 282 22.05 7.30 29.69
CA THR A 282 23.13 6.63 30.45
C THR A 282 23.78 5.50 29.64
N GLY A 283 23.01 4.89 28.73
CA GLY A 283 23.46 4.02 27.66
C GLY A 283 22.76 4.38 26.35
N THR A 284 23.01 3.59 25.32
CA THR A 284 22.33 3.65 24.03
C THR A 284 21.40 2.45 23.88
N GLU A 285 20.20 2.69 23.37
CA GLU A 285 19.26 1.66 22.92
C GLU A 285 18.92 1.92 21.45
N ASN A 286 18.97 0.89 20.62
CA ASN A 286 18.53 0.99 19.23
C ASN A 286 17.36 0.05 19.01
N VAL A 287 16.32 0.57 18.37
CA VAL A 287 15.16 -0.19 17.90
C VAL A 287 15.16 -0.10 16.39
N SER A 288 15.13 -1.25 15.71
CA SER A 288 15.03 -1.31 14.26
C SER A 288 13.92 -2.27 13.84
N THR A 289 13.23 -1.91 12.76
CA THR A 289 12.25 -2.77 12.11
C THR A 289 12.47 -2.77 10.63
N ASP A 290 12.36 -3.94 10.01
CA ASP A 290 12.42 -4.11 8.57
C ASP A 290 11.17 -4.90 8.14
N ILE A 291 10.39 -4.36 7.21
CA ILE A 291 9.17 -4.99 6.69
C ILE A 291 9.26 -5.02 5.17
N ASP A 292 9.41 -6.23 4.64
CA ASP A 292 9.45 -6.54 3.22
C ASP A 292 8.12 -7.14 2.77
N PHE A 293 7.56 -6.63 1.67
CA PHE A 293 6.48 -7.26 0.93
C PHE A 293 6.90 -7.57 -0.50
N MET A 294 6.53 -8.75 -0.99
CA MET A 294 6.60 -9.10 -2.40
C MET A 294 5.34 -9.83 -2.82
N GLY A 295 4.70 -9.38 -3.90
CA GLY A 295 3.48 -9.98 -4.42
C GLY A 295 3.36 -9.89 -5.94
N VAL A 296 2.64 -10.84 -6.52
CA VAL A 296 2.29 -10.83 -7.94
C VAL A 296 0.81 -11.12 -8.07
N GLY A 297 0.11 -10.28 -8.82
CA GLY A 297 -1.33 -10.26 -8.87
C GLY A 297 -1.92 -9.87 -10.20
N VAL A 298 -3.25 -9.87 -10.25
CA VAL A 298 -4.01 -9.40 -11.39
C VAL A 298 -4.41 -7.95 -11.17
N LYS A 299 -4.37 -7.17 -12.25
CA LYS A 299 -4.77 -5.76 -12.30
C LYS A 299 -5.95 -5.63 -13.27
N PHE A 300 -6.91 -4.80 -12.91
CA PHE A 300 -8.03 -4.44 -13.77
C PHE A 300 -8.31 -2.95 -13.60
N GLY A 301 -8.91 -2.32 -14.61
CA GLY A 301 -9.17 -0.89 -14.53
C GLY A 301 -10.01 -0.36 -15.66
N ILE A 302 -10.24 0.95 -15.60
CA ILE A 302 -10.97 1.74 -16.57
C ILE A 302 -10.15 3.00 -16.82
N ASP A 303 -9.86 3.29 -18.08
CA ASP A 303 -9.25 4.53 -18.51
C ASP A 303 -10.24 5.33 -19.36
N GLY A 304 -10.29 6.64 -19.11
CA GLY A 304 -11.19 7.57 -19.77
C GLY A 304 -10.45 8.83 -20.22
N GLU A 305 -10.73 9.28 -21.43
CA GLU A 305 -10.27 10.58 -21.95
C GLU A 305 -11.47 11.35 -22.50
N ALA A 306 -11.60 12.62 -22.13
CA ALA A 306 -12.64 13.51 -22.63
C ALA A 306 -12.03 14.77 -23.25
N ASN A 307 -12.48 15.16 -24.45
CA ASN A 307 -12.02 16.36 -25.12
C ASN A 307 -12.63 17.60 -24.46
N ILE A 308 -11.80 18.53 -23.98
CA ILE A 308 -12.26 19.80 -23.40
C ILE A 308 -12.27 20.90 -24.47
N GLY A 309 -11.56 20.71 -25.57
CA GLY A 309 -11.50 21.66 -26.68
C GLY A 309 -10.10 21.82 -27.24
N GLY A 310 -10.04 21.92 -28.58
CA GLY A 310 -8.79 22.09 -29.31
C GLY A 310 -7.84 20.91 -29.12
N GLN A 311 -6.79 21.11 -28.34
CA GLN A 311 -5.72 20.14 -28.10
C GLN A 311 -5.69 19.60 -26.67
N TRP A 312 -6.67 19.99 -25.87
CA TRP A 312 -6.75 19.69 -24.45
C TRP A 312 -7.75 18.57 -24.19
N LEU A 313 -7.35 17.62 -23.38
CA LEU A 313 -8.19 16.51 -22.95
C LEU A 313 -8.15 16.41 -21.42
N ALA A 314 -9.28 16.18 -20.78
CA ALA A 314 -9.32 15.62 -19.45
C ALA A 314 -9.03 14.12 -19.55
N TYR A 315 -8.35 13.57 -18.57
CA TYR A 315 -8.22 12.13 -18.45
C TYR A 315 -8.47 11.67 -17.02
N ALA A 316 -8.94 10.44 -16.91
CA ALA A 316 -9.15 9.74 -15.67
C ALA A 316 -8.70 8.29 -15.86
N ASN A 317 -7.95 7.76 -14.91
CA ASN A 317 -7.54 6.37 -14.87
C ASN A 317 -7.86 5.82 -13.49
N PHE A 318 -8.58 4.72 -13.45
CA PHE A 318 -8.88 4.00 -12.23
C PHE A 318 -8.48 2.54 -12.40
N SER A 319 -7.66 2.00 -11.51
CA SER A 319 -7.31 0.59 -11.51
C SER A 319 -7.32 -0.01 -10.12
N GLY A 320 -7.74 -1.26 -10.03
CA GLY A 320 -7.61 -2.10 -8.85
C GLY A 320 -6.70 -3.29 -9.14
N SER A 321 -5.96 -3.76 -8.16
CA SER A 321 -5.19 -5.00 -8.25
C SER A 321 -5.30 -5.86 -7.00
N PHE A 322 -5.38 -7.18 -7.19
CA PHE A 322 -5.36 -8.18 -6.14
C PHE A 322 -4.04 -8.94 -6.19
N MET A 323 -3.19 -8.76 -5.19
CA MET A 323 -1.82 -9.26 -5.16
C MET A 323 -1.61 -10.22 -3.99
N PRO A 324 -1.77 -11.53 -4.20
CA PRO A 324 -1.26 -12.50 -3.25
C PRO A 324 0.26 -12.37 -3.17
N GLY A 325 0.76 -12.29 -1.97
CA GLY A 325 2.18 -12.12 -1.71
C GLY A 325 2.53 -12.53 -0.30
N GLN A 326 3.75 -12.22 0.07
CA GLN A 326 4.33 -12.56 1.36
C GLN A 326 4.91 -11.32 2.00
N PHE A 327 4.63 -11.17 3.30
CA PHE A 327 5.31 -10.22 4.17
C PHE A 327 6.35 -10.96 5.00
N ASN A 328 7.52 -10.36 5.14
CA ASN A 328 8.52 -10.70 6.14
C ASN A 328 8.75 -9.45 6.98
N ALA A 329 8.65 -9.58 8.30
CA ALA A 329 8.80 -8.47 9.22
C ALA A 329 9.75 -8.88 10.35
N ASP A 330 10.75 -8.06 10.60
CA ASP A 330 11.75 -8.24 11.64
C ASP A 330 11.67 -7.06 12.63
N PHE A 331 11.88 -7.34 13.91
CA PHE A 331 11.97 -6.36 14.98
C PHE A 331 13.18 -6.70 15.85
N ASP A 332 14.10 -5.75 15.94
CA ASP A 332 15.31 -5.87 16.75
C ASP A 332 15.38 -4.73 17.75
N GLN A 333 15.66 -5.06 19.01
CA GLN A 333 15.96 -4.12 20.07
C GLN A 333 17.29 -4.48 20.71
N THR A 334 18.24 -3.56 20.67
CA THR A 334 19.59 -3.74 21.19
C THR A 334 19.92 -2.65 22.21
N GLN A 335 20.75 -2.97 23.20
CA GLN A 335 21.16 -2.04 24.24
C GLN A 335 22.68 -2.09 24.46
N SER A 336 23.25 -1.03 25.03
CA SER A 336 24.70 -0.95 25.29
C SER A 336 25.24 -2.02 26.25
N TYR A 337 24.37 -2.62 27.05
CA TYR A 337 24.73 -3.63 28.04
C TYR A 337 24.25 -5.03 27.67
N ASP A 338 23.40 -5.14 26.65
CA ASP A 338 22.87 -6.39 26.13
C ASP A 338 22.70 -6.28 24.60
N PRO A 339 23.49 -7.01 23.82
CA PRO A 339 23.47 -6.90 22.37
C PRO A 339 22.14 -7.34 21.73
N VAL A 340 21.32 -8.14 22.42
CA VAL A 340 20.00 -8.57 21.91
C VAL A 340 19.01 -8.63 23.06
N VAL A 341 18.08 -7.68 23.08
CA VAL A 341 17.03 -7.60 24.11
C VAL A 341 15.73 -8.19 23.57
N VAL A 342 15.39 -7.86 22.33
CA VAL A 342 14.25 -8.42 21.59
C VAL A 342 14.74 -8.70 20.17
N ASP A 343 14.42 -9.89 19.70
CA ASP A 343 14.60 -10.34 18.33
C ASP A 343 13.33 -11.12 17.99
N THR A 344 12.56 -10.60 17.04
CA THR A 344 11.29 -11.20 16.63
C THR A 344 11.13 -11.08 15.13
N ALA A 345 10.93 -12.21 14.48
CA ALA A 345 10.62 -12.31 13.06
C ALA A 345 9.20 -12.85 12.86
N TRP A 346 8.53 -12.38 11.82
CA TRP A 346 7.21 -12.81 11.42
C TRP A 346 7.08 -12.90 9.91
N GLU A 347 6.47 -13.98 9.43
CA GLU A 347 6.28 -14.25 8.03
C GLU A 347 4.83 -14.66 7.80
N ALA A 348 4.14 -14.01 6.86
CA ALA A 348 2.82 -14.49 6.44
C ALA A 348 2.48 -14.14 5.00
N GLY A 349 1.71 -15.05 4.39
CA GLY A 349 1.04 -14.80 3.13
C GLY A 349 -0.19 -13.92 3.32
N ARG A 350 -0.30 -12.85 2.52
CA ARG A 350 -1.47 -11.96 2.50
C ARG A 350 -1.88 -11.61 1.10
N LEU A 351 -3.15 -11.26 0.96
CA LEU A 351 -3.70 -10.67 -0.26
C LEU A 351 -3.74 -9.16 -0.08
N VAL A 352 -2.78 -8.46 -0.69
CA VAL A 352 -2.77 -6.98 -0.72
C VAL A 352 -3.65 -6.52 -1.86
N THR A 353 -4.50 -5.53 -1.60
CA THR A 353 -5.28 -4.86 -2.65
C THR A 353 -4.82 -3.43 -2.84
N ILE A 354 -4.53 -3.06 -4.10
CA ILE A 354 -4.14 -1.70 -4.45
C ILE A 354 -5.25 -1.08 -5.29
N TRP A 355 -5.62 0.15 -4.94
CA TRP A 355 -6.53 0.99 -5.71
C TRP A 355 -5.79 2.24 -6.17
N ASP A 356 -5.63 2.43 -7.47
CA ASP A 356 -5.03 3.61 -8.06
C ASP A 356 -6.10 4.45 -8.77
N LEU A 357 -6.09 5.75 -8.50
CA LEU A 357 -6.88 6.77 -9.17
C LEU A 357 -5.94 7.88 -9.63
N GLU A 358 -5.99 8.21 -10.92
CA GLU A 358 -5.28 9.34 -11.49
C GLU A 358 -6.26 10.20 -12.28
N LEU A 359 -6.26 11.51 -12.02
CA LEU A 359 -7.11 12.48 -12.70
C LEU A 359 -6.25 13.64 -13.18
N GLY A 360 -6.49 14.11 -14.40
CA GLY A 360 -5.69 15.21 -14.90
C GLY A 360 -6.14 15.78 -16.23
N VAL A 361 -5.27 16.64 -16.76
CA VAL A 361 -5.40 17.24 -18.08
C VAL A 361 -4.19 16.88 -18.93
N SER A 362 -4.43 16.67 -20.21
CA SER A 362 -3.41 16.40 -21.19
C SER A 362 -3.51 17.39 -22.34
N ARG A 363 -2.36 17.67 -22.94
CA ARG A 363 -2.25 18.46 -24.15
C ARG A 363 -1.55 17.65 -25.22
N VAL A 364 -2.16 17.56 -26.39
CA VAL A 364 -1.62 16.82 -27.54
C VAL A 364 -1.09 17.81 -28.58
N SER A 365 0.07 17.52 -29.15
CA SER A 365 0.65 18.31 -30.24
C SER A 365 -0.25 18.29 -31.51
N ARG A 366 -0.09 19.26 -32.41
CA ARG A 366 -0.94 19.38 -33.62
C ARG A 366 -0.84 18.15 -34.54
N CYS A 367 0.32 17.53 -34.56
CA CYS A 367 0.59 16.34 -35.35
C CYS A 367 0.31 15.04 -34.57
N GLY A 368 -0.06 15.10 -33.29
CA GLY A 368 -0.33 13.93 -32.46
C GLY A 368 0.90 13.17 -31.97
N ASN A 369 2.11 13.56 -32.35
CA ASN A 369 3.35 12.83 -32.05
C ASN A 369 3.82 12.98 -30.59
N TYR A 370 3.47 14.08 -29.94
CA TYR A 370 3.79 14.36 -28.55
C TYR A 370 2.54 14.64 -27.74
N ARG A 371 2.54 14.13 -26.51
CA ARG A 371 1.51 14.38 -25.51
C ARG A 371 2.18 14.70 -24.16
N VAL A 372 1.63 15.70 -23.48
CA VAL A 372 2.05 16.08 -22.13
C VAL A 372 0.84 15.97 -21.22
N ASN A 373 0.97 15.29 -20.09
CA ASN A 373 -0.08 15.18 -19.09
C ASN A 373 0.38 15.79 -17.77
N ALA A 374 -0.55 16.40 -17.06
CA ALA A 374 -0.40 16.83 -15.69
C ALA A 374 -1.64 16.41 -14.91
N GLY A 375 -1.44 15.81 -13.74
CA GLY A 375 -2.53 15.24 -12.96
C GLY A 375 -2.21 15.08 -11.48
N TYR A 376 -3.19 14.54 -10.77
CA TYR A 376 -3.11 14.13 -9.38
C TYR A 376 -3.36 12.63 -9.29
N MET A 377 -2.51 11.95 -8.54
CA MET A 377 -2.56 10.51 -8.27
C MET A 377 -2.97 10.29 -6.82
N PHE A 378 -3.78 9.26 -6.61
CA PHE A 378 -4.11 8.68 -5.31
C PHE A 378 -4.01 7.15 -5.44
N SER A 379 -3.21 6.52 -4.58
CA SER A 379 -3.04 5.07 -4.52
C SER A 379 -3.30 4.60 -3.10
N ALA A 380 -4.15 3.60 -2.90
CA ALA A 380 -4.44 3.02 -1.59
C ALA A 380 -4.09 1.55 -1.56
N TRP A 381 -3.17 1.19 -0.68
CA TRP A 381 -2.69 -0.17 -0.45
C TRP A 381 -3.34 -0.68 0.83
N THR A 382 -4.30 -1.58 0.70
CA THR A 382 -5.07 -2.11 1.84
C THR A 382 -4.61 -3.54 2.18
N ASN A 383 -4.80 -3.92 3.44
CA ASN A 383 -4.30 -5.18 4.01
C ASN A 383 -2.76 -5.26 3.95
N THR A 384 -2.09 -4.12 4.04
CA THR A 384 -0.65 -4.03 4.25
C THR A 384 -0.32 -4.07 5.74
N ILE A 385 0.92 -4.34 6.07
CA ILE A 385 1.43 -4.24 7.44
C ILE A 385 2.23 -2.95 7.52
N GLN A 386 1.83 -2.09 8.44
CA GLN A 386 2.55 -0.86 8.74
C GLN A 386 3.51 -1.09 9.89
N THR A 387 4.57 -0.28 9.91
CA THR A 387 5.59 -0.30 10.96
C THR A 387 4.98 -0.14 12.36
N ASP A 388 3.99 0.74 12.53
CA ASP A 388 3.35 0.97 13.83
C ASP A 388 2.54 -0.24 14.33
N GLU A 389 1.81 -0.91 13.44
CA GLU A 389 1.06 -2.14 13.74
C GLU A 389 1.98 -3.29 14.07
N TRP A 390 3.09 -3.43 13.34
CA TRP A 390 4.11 -4.43 13.62
C TRP A 390 4.72 -4.24 15.01
N ILE A 391 5.12 -3.00 15.34
CA ILE A 391 5.64 -2.65 16.67
C ILE A 391 4.61 -2.96 17.76
N LYS A 392 3.35 -2.58 17.57
CA LYS A 392 2.27 -2.91 18.52
C LYS A 392 2.08 -4.43 18.68
N GLY A 393 2.18 -5.18 17.59
CA GLY A 393 2.10 -6.64 17.60
C GLY A 393 3.20 -7.27 18.46
N VAL A 394 4.43 -6.79 18.29
CA VAL A 394 5.59 -7.18 19.12
C VAL A 394 5.38 -6.79 20.58
N GLN A 395 5.03 -5.53 20.86
CA GLN A 395 4.82 -5.02 22.22
C GLN A 395 3.72 -5.77 23.00
N THR A 396 2.69 -6.24 22.30
CA THR A 396 1.54 -6.96 22.90
C THR A 396 1.65 -8.47 22.79
N ASN A 397 2.70 -8.99 22.14
CA ASN A 397 2.86 -10.41 21.78
C ASN A 397 1.62 -10.97 21.05
N ASN A 398 1.00 -10.16 20.20
CA ASN A 398 -0.19 -10.51 19.43
C ASN A 398 -0.01 -10.17 17.95
N PHE A 399 0.18 -11.21 17.14
CA PHE A 399 0.45 -11.10 15.70
C PHE A 399 -0.78 -11.37 14.83
N VAL A 400 -1.98 -11.35 15.42
CA VAL A 400 -3.24 -11.59 14.72
C VAL A 400 -3.93 -10.26 14.41
N GLY A 401 -4.38 -10.07 13.17
CA GLY A 401 -5.16 -8.89 12.78
C GLY A 401 -4.35 -7.60 12.62
N MET A 402 -3.07 -7.70 12.21
CA MET A 402 -2.23 -6.55 11.87
C MET A 402 -2.52 -6.08 10.44
N ASP A 403 -3.76 -5.72 10.12
CA ASP A 403 -4.13 -5.22 8.80
C ASP A 403 -4.35 -3.70 8.80
N SER A 404 -3.65 -3.03 7.88
CA SER A 404 -3.74 -1.59 7.72
C SER A 404 -3.97 -1.17 6.27
N THR A 405 -4.12 0.15 6.10
CA THR A 405 -4.18 0.79 4.78
C THR A 405 -3.17 1.92 4.72
N MET A 406 -2.18 1.78 3.84
CA MET A 406 -1.24 2.85 3.50
C MET A 406 -1.72 3.55 2.23
N THR A 407 -1.61 4.87 2.18
CA THR A 407 -2.00 5.64 0.98
C THR A 407 -0.84 6.46 0.42
N PHE A 408 -0.83 6.68 -0.89
CA PHE A 408 0.11 7.54 -1.58
C PHE A 408 -0.66 8.55 -2.41
N ASP A 409 -0.36 9.83 -2.26
CA ASP A 409 -1.01 10.88 -3.03
C ASP A 409 -0.03 11.92 -3.52
N GLY A 410 -0.30 12.53 -4.67
CA GLY A 410 0.54 13.60 -5.17
C GLY A 410 0.39 13.93 -6.64
N LEU A 411 1.36 14.69 -7.15
CA LEU A 411 1.33 15.25 -8.50
C LEU A 411 2.02 14.33 -9.49
N VAL A 412 1.47 14.28 -10.70
CA VAL A 412 2.01 13.51 -11.82
C VAL A 412 2.23 14.44 -13.00
N ALA A 413 3.40 14.33 -13.63
CA ALA A 413 3.71 14.97 -14.90
C ALA A 413 4.26 13.93 -15.87
N ARG A 414 3.57 13.69 -17.00
CA ARG A 414 3.95 12.72 -18.03
C ARG A 414 4.36 13.42 -19.30
N PHE A 415 5.44 12.94 -19.91
CA PHE A 415 5.79 13.23 -21.29
C PHE A 415 5.72 11.94 -22.12
N GLU A 416 5.04 11.99 -23.25
CA GLU A 416 4.81 10.84 -24.12
C GLU A 416 5.17 11.18 -25.58
N ALA A 417 5.93 10.29 -26.20
CA ALA A 417 6.31 10.34 -27.61
C ALA A 417 5.72 9.14 -28.37
N ARG A 418 5.13 9.40 -29.54
CA ARG A 418 4.41 8.42 -30.37
C ARG A 418 5.07 8.29 -31.73
N TYR A 419 5.34 7.05 -32.16
CA TYR A 419 6.07 6.71 -33.39
C TYR A 419 5.32 5.70 -34.25
#